data_AF-A0A917SR12-F1
#
_entry.id   AF-A0A917SR12-F1
#
_cell.length_a   1.000
_cell.length_b   1.000
_cell.length_c   1.000
_cell.angle_alpha   90.00
_cell.angle_beta   90.00
_cell.angle_gamma   90.00
#
_symmetry.space_group_name_H-M   'P 1'
#
loop_
_entity.id
_entity.type
_entity.pdbx_description
1 polymer ?
#
loop_
_entity_poly.entity_id
_entity_poly.type
_entity_poly.pdbx_seq_one_letter_code
_entity_poly.pdbx_strand_id
1 'polypeptide(L)' 'MTHATPDAPRGLFYRLPVLGWFARDLARDFHGNIWYFLLIVVTLLVLAVKTWGLVALGLTAVAATPVIFVVLLMITVGG' A
#
# COMPACT_ATOMS: atom_id res chain seq x y z
N MET A 1 -20.66 41.19 9.93
CA MET A 1 -21.37 40.30 8.99
C MET A 1 -20.41 39.18 8.66
N THR A 2 -20.64 38.00 9.21
CA THR A 2 -19.72 36.84 9.21
C THR A 2 -19.74 36.13 7.85
N HIS A 3 -18.61 36.09 7.13
CA HIS A 3 -18.45 35.14 6.02
C HIS A 3 -18.06 33.78 6.61
N ALA A 4 -18.96 32.81 6.51
CA ALA A 4 -18.70 31.43 6.87
C ALA A 4 -17.62 30.86 5.93
N THR A 5 -16.52 30.40 6.53
CA THR A 5 -15.50 29.59 5.85
C THR A 5 -16.18 28.31 5.32
N PRO A 6 -16.03 27.94 4.05
CA PRO A 6 -16.47 26.63 3.60
C PRO A 6 -15.53 25.58 4.19
N ASP A 7 -15.94 24.97 5.30
CA ASP A 7 -15.40 23.69 5.74
C ASP A 7 -15.86 22.62 4.75
N ALA A 8 -15.15 22.52 3.62
CA ALA A 8 -15.31 21.41 2.70
C ALA A 8 -14.98 20.10 3.46
N PRO A 9 -15.83 19.07 3.38
CA PRO A 9 -15.63 17.83 4.11
C PRO A 9 -14.34 17.18 3.63
N ARG A 10 -13.31 17.26 4.47
CA ARG A 10 -12.01 16.62 4.27
C ARG A 10 -12.25 15.11 4.32
N GLY A 11 -12.41 14.52 3.14
CA GLY A 11 -12.62 13.09 2.98
C GLY A 11 -11.66 12.30 3.85
N LEU A 12 -12.21 11.40 4.65
CA LEU A 12 -11.48 10.47 5.53
C LEU A 12 -10.38 9.71 4.77
N PHE A 13 -10.54 9.57 3.44
CA PHE A 13 -9.55 9.01 2.52
C PHE A 13 -8.24 9.80 2.40
N TYR A 14 -8.21 11.10 2.74
CA TYR A 14 -6.99 11.91 2.73
C TYR A 14 -6.28 11.94 4.10
N ARG A 15 -6.84 11.26 5.12
CA ARG A 15 -6.26 11.17 6.47
C ARG A 15 -5.40 9.92 6.69
N LEU A 16 -5.20 9.08 5.67
CA LEU A 16 -4.08 8.15 5.61
C LEU A 16 -2.99 8.75 4.71
N PRO A 17 -2.14 9.65 5.24
CA PRO A 17 -1.07 10.30 4.47
C PRO A 17 -0.05 9.31 3.90
N VAL A 18 -0.04 8.05 4.38
CA VAL A 18 0.85 7.00 3.90
C VAL A 18 0.33 6.38 2.60
N LEU A 19 -0.95 5.96 2.53
CA LEU A 19 -1.52 5.34 1.33
C LEU A 19 -1.85 6.36 0.22
N GLY A 20 -2.23 7.58 0.58
CA GLY A 20 -2.59 8.63 -0.38
C GLY A 20 -1.40 9.15 -1.21
N TRP A 21 -0.18 9.07 -0.67
CA TRP A 21 1.03 9.43 -1.42
C TRP A 21 1.35 8.36 -2.47
N PHE A 22 1.29 7.07 -2.09
CA PHE A 22 1.54 5.96 -3.03
C PHE A 22 0.55 5.89 -4.18
N ALA A 23 -0.75 6.09 -3.91
CA ALA A 23 -1.76 6.11 -4.96
C ALA A 23 -1.52 7.27 -5.95
N ARG A 24 -1.02 8.41 -5.46
CA ARG A 24 -0.72 9.59 -6.27
C ARG A 24 0.57 9.46 -7.07
N ASP A 25 1.57 8.76 -6.53
CA ASP A 25 2.87 8.55 -7.16
C ASP A 25 2.83 7.42 -8.20
N LEU A 26 2.04 6.38 -7.97
CA LEU A 26 1.78 5.32 -8.94
C LEU A 26 0.90 5.82 -10.10
N ALA A 27 -0.07 6.70 -9.82
CA ALA A 27 -0.90 7.35 -10.84
C ALA A 27 -0.13 8.30 -11.76
N ARG A 28 1.08 8.76 -11.36
CA ARG A 28 1.89 9.70 -12.15
C ARG A 28 2.72 8.98 -13.22
N ASP A 29 3.37 7.88 -12.86
CA ASP A 29 4.19 7.07 -13.77
C ASP A 29 4.29 5.61 -13.29
N PHE A 30 3.42 4.73 -13.78
CA PHE A 30 3.40 3.32 -13.39
C PHE A 30 4.71 2.57 -13.70
N HIS A 31 5.31 2.77 -14.88
CA HIS A 31 6.48 1.99 -15.31
C HIS A 31 7.78 2.37 -14.58
N GLY A 32 8.00 3.66 -14.32
CA GLY A 32 9.21 4.12 -13.63
C GLY A 32 9.10 3.97 -12.12
N ASN A 33 7.90 4.17 -11.56
CA ASN A 33 7.73 4.33 -10.13
C ASN A 33 7.35 3.03 -9.38
N ILE A 34 6.99 1.95 -10.10
CA ILE A 34 6.60 0.67 -9.48
C ILE A 34 7.73 0.05 -8.63
N TRP A 35 8.98 0.16 -9.09
CA TRP A 35 10.15 -0.38 -8.36
C TRP A 35 10.42 0.41 -7.07
N TYR A 36 10.31 1.74 -7.12
CA TYR A 36 10.42 2.59 -5.93
C TYR A 36 9.28 2.35 -4.96
N PHE A 37 8.05 2.18 -5.48
CA PHE A 37 6.89 1.83 -4.67
C PHE A 37 7.11 0.52 -3.92
N LEU A 38 7.57 -0.53 -4.62
CA LEU A 38 7.84 -1.83 -4.00
C LEU A 38 8.92 -1.74 -2.92
N LEU A 39 10.00 -0.98 -3.18
CA LEU A 39 11.07 -0.75 -2.21
C LEU A 39 10.56 -0.06 -0.93
N ILE A 40 9.69 0.94 -1.07
CA ILE A 40 9.11 1.63 0.08
C ILE A 40 8.17 0.71 0.86
N VAL A 41 7.37 -0.12 0.18
CA VAL A 41 6.53 -1.14 0.83
C VAL A 41 7.40 -2.12 1.64
N VAL A 42 8.50 -2.60 1.06
CA VAL A 42 9.46 -3.48 1.77
C VAL A 42 10.08 -2.75 2.97
N THR A 43 10.41 -1.47 2.84
CA THR A 43 10.98 -0.69 3.95
C THR A 43 9.98 -0.52 5.10
N LEU A 44 8.72 -0.22 4.78
CA LEU A 44 7.61 -0.18 5.74
C LEU A 44 7.41 -1.53 6.44
N LEU A 45 7.55 -2.63 5.69
CA LEU A 45 7.50 -3.98 6.24
C LEU A 45 8.59 -4.21 7.29
N VAL A 46 9.83 -3.84 6.98
CA VAL A 46 10.97 -3.97 7.91
C VAL A 46 10.75 -3.15 9.17
N LEU A 47 10.22 -1.92 9.02
CA LEU A 47 9.86 -1.09 10.18
C LEU A 47 8.73 -1.73 10.99
N ALA A 48 7.69 -2.26 10.35
CA ALA A 48 6.61 -2.97 11.02
C ALA A 48 7.11 -4.22 11.78
N VAL A 49 8.04 -4.98 11.19
CA VAL A 49 8.70 -6.11 11.85
C VAL A 49 9.55 -5.64 13.03
N LYS A 50 10.26 -4.52 12.92
CA LYS A 50 10.97 -3.96 14.07
C LYS A 50 10.04 -3.48 15.20
N THR A 51 8.86 -2.94 14.87
CA THR A 51 7.90 -2.42 15.85
C THR A 51 7.07 -3.53 16.51
N TRP A 52 6.62 -4.53 15.75
CA TRP A 52 5.65 -5.56 16.19
C TRP A 52 6.21 -6.98 16.20
N GLY A 53 7.46 -7.17 15.77
CA GLY A 53 8.14 -8.46 15.77
C GLY A 53 7.48 -9.50 14.86
N LEU A 54 7.24 -10.69 15.42
CA LEU A 54 6.75 -11.87 14.69
C LEU A 54 5.36 -11.65 14.07
N VAL A 55 4.53 -10.78 14.65
CA VAL A 55 3.16 -10.52 14.17
C VAL A 55 3.17 -9.91 12.77
N ALA A 56 4.11 -8.99 12.49
CA ALA A 56 4.24 -8.39 11.18
C ALA A 56 4.65 -9.41 10.11
N LEU A 57 5.51 -10.38 10.46
CA LEU A 57 5.88 -11.48 9.58
C LEU A 57 4.65 -12.37 9.29
N GLY A 58 3.85 -12.68 10.32
CA GLY A 58 2.61 -13.42 10.16
C GLY A 58 1.63 -12.74 9.20
N LEU A 59 1.38 -11.43 9.38
CA LEU A 59 0.51 -10.66 8.49
C LEU A 59 1.05 -10.58 7.06
N THR A 60 2.37 -10.45 6.90
CA THR A 60 3.03 -10.46 5.58
C THR A 60 2.84 -11.81 4.88
N ALA A 61 3.04 -12.91 5.60
CA ALA A 61 2.85 -14.25 5.06
C ALA A 61 1.39 -14.49 4.64
N VAL A 62 0.43 -14.05 5.46
CA VAL A 62 -1.01 -14.12 5.14
C VAL A 62 -1.33 -13.26 3.91
N ALA A 63 -0.74 -12.08 3.78
CA ALA A 63 -0.91 -11.22 2.61
C ALA A 63 -0.26 -11.81 1.34
N ALA A 64 0.87 -12.51 1.46
CA ALA A 64 1.55 -13.18 0.36
C ALA A 64 0.85 -14.49 -0.07
N THR A 65 0.11 -15.12 0.82
CA THR A 65 -0.62 -16.38 0.55
C THR A 65 -1.52 -16.30 -0.69
N PRO A 66 -2.42 -15.30 -0.86
CA PRO A 66 -3.23 -15.20 -2.07
C PRO A 66 -2.38 -14.90 -3.31
N VAL A 67 -1.26 -14.17 -3.19
CA VAL A 67 -0.36 -13.89 -4.31
C VAL A 67 0.27 -15.20 -4.82
N ILE A 68 0.82 -16.00 -3.91
CA ILE A 68 1.40 -17.32 -4.26
C ILE A 68 0.32 -18.22 -4.85
N PHE A 69 -0.88 -18.22 -4.29
CA PHE A 69 -2.00 -19.00 -4.82
C PHE A 69 -2.36 -18.59 -6.26
N VAL A 70 -2.43 -17.29 -6.56
CA VAL A 70 -2.66 -16.80 -7.93
C VAL A 70 -1.51 -17.17 -8.86
N VAL A 71 -0.27 -17.05 -8.41
CA VAL A 71 0.92 -17.47 -9.20
C VAL A 71 0.85 -18.96 -9.53
N LEU A 72 0.51 -19.81 -8.56
CA LEU A 72 0.34 -21.24 -8.76
C LEU A 72 -0.82 -21.54 -9.73
N LEU A 73 -1.92 -20.81 -9.63
CA LEU A 73 -3.02 -20.91 -10.57
C LEU A 73 -2.61 -20.49 -11.98
N MET A 74 -1.86 -19.40 -12.16
CA MET A 74 -1.34 -18.99 -13.47
C MET A 74 -0.44 -20.06 -14.07
N ILE A 75 0.46 -20.65 -13.27
CA ILE A 75 1.33 -21.74 -13.73
C ILE A 75 0.50 -22.97 -14.12
N THR A 76 -0.53 -23.31 -13.33
CA THR A 76 -1.39 -24.48 -13.56
C THR A 76 -2.29 -24.31 -14.79
N VAL A 77 -2.80 -23.10 -15.02
CA VAL A 77 -3.66 -22.77 -16.18
C VAL A 77 -2.84 -22.61 -17.46
N GLY A 78 -1.50 -22.57 -17.37
CA GLY A 78 -0.60 -22.52 -18.52
C GLY A 78 -0.37 -21.10 -19.05
N GLY A 79 -0.09 -20.16 -18.14
CA GLY A 79 0.45 -18.85 -18.50
C GLY A 79 1.79 -18.92 -19.23
#